data_AF-A0A2U3LF03-F1
#
_entry.id   AF-A0A2U3LF03-F1
#
_cell.length_a   1.000
_cell.length_b   1.000
_cell.length_c   1.000
_cell.angle_alpha   90.00
_cell.angle_beta   90.00
_cell.angle_gamma   90.00
#
_symmetry.space_group_name_H-M   'P 1'
#
loop_
_entity.id
_entity.type
_entity.pdbx_description
1 polymer ?
#
loop_
_entity_poly.entity_id
_entity_poly.type
_entity_poly.pdbx_seq_one_letter_code
_entity_poly.pdbx_strand_id
1 'polypeptide(L)'
;MNSCSAIATRLDDEMLLTRQAIIFPSNTPLLPMPMRTGSDVAIELGGRFLLRYLLRKRYWQFTGGSSQLQFVTPTPYSPSEAVTWLALPNPTLREFVLFLDPSQISVICGPRRVRLGGGLEYILPQGFPASARLVGWPVPVV
;
A
#
# COMPACT_ATOMS: atom_id res chain seq x y z
N MET A 1 15.07 4.49 14.81
CA MET A 1 13.96 4.05 15.68
C MET A 1 13.62 2.63 15.26
N ASN A 2 13.90 1.63 16.09
CA ASN A 2 13.63 0.22 15.77
C ASN A 2 12.21 -0.11 16.23
N SER A 3 11.21 0.24 15.42
CA SER A 3 9.82 -0.16 15.66
C SER A 3 9.48 -1.46 14.92
N CYS A 4 8.38 -2.11 15.31
CA CYS A 4 7.88 -3.29 14.59
C CYS A 4 7.63 -2.98 13.10
N SER A 5 7.10 -1.79 12.81
CA SER A 5 6.96 -1.28 11.44
C SER A 5 8.31 -1.21 10.72
N ALA A 6 9.38 -0.78 11.39
CA ALA A 6 10.71 -0.64 10.76
C ALA A 6 11.25 -1.99 10.33
N ILE A 7 11.05 -2.98 11.20
CA ILE A 7 11.43 -4.37 10.95
C ILE A 7 10.56 -4.92 9.82
N ALA A 8 9.24 -4.69 9.86
CA ALA A 8 8.32 -5.13 8.81
C ALA A 8 8.68 -4.52 7.44
N THR A 9 9.01 -3.23 7.35
CA THR A 9 9.44 -2.63 6.08
C THR A 9 10.75 -3.25 5.60
N ARG A 10 11.71 -3.52 6.50
CA ARG A 10 12.98 -4.16 6.11
C ARG A 10 12.76 -5.59 5.59
N LEU A 11 11.89 -6.35 6.24
CA LEU A 11 11.51 -7.68 5.78
C LEU A 11 10.81 -7.62 4.42
N ASP A 12 9.98 -6.60 4.19
CA ASP A 12 9.34 -6.38 2.88
C ASP A 12 10.38 -6.00 1.81
N ASP A 13 11.33 -5.12 2.13
CA ASP A 13 12.47 -4.78 1.26
C ASP A 13 13.26 -6.05 0.88
N GLU A 14 13.64 -6.89 1.86
CA GLU A 14 14.39 -8.13 1.63
C GLU A 14 13.61 -9.13 0.78
N MET A 15 12.32 -9.30 1.06
CA MET A 15 11.43 -10.18 0.31
C MET A 15 11.33 -9.75 -1.16
N LEU A 16 11.17 -8.44 -1.40
CA LEU A 16 11.08 -7.87 -2.74
C LEU A 16 12.39 -8.01 -3.51
N LEU A 17 13.53 -7.72 -2.86
CA LEU A 17 14.85 -7.89 -3.45
C LEU A 17 15.15 -9.35 -3.83
N THR A 18 14.75 -10.30 -2.98
CA THR A 18 14.90 -11.74 -3.26
C THR A 18 14.13 -12.17 -4.50
N ARG A 19 13.03 -11.50 -4.82
CA ARG A 19 12.21 -11.73 -6.03
C ARG A 19 12.58 -10.80 -7.19
N GLN A 20 13.73 -10.14 -7.11
CA GLN A 20 14.27 -9.24 -8.15
C GLN A 20 13.36 -8.03 -8.45
N ALA A 21 12.54 -7.62 -7.49
CA ALA A 21 11.72 -6.42 -7.62
C ALA A 21 12.61 -5.16 -7.56
N ILE A 22 12.29 -4.18 -8.40
CA ILE A 22 12.96 -2.87 -8.38
C ILE A 22 12.20 -1.94 -7.43
N ILE A 23 12.84 -1.55 -6.34
CA ILE A 23 12.30 -0.56 -5.40
C ILE A 23 12.74 0.84 -5.82
N PHE A 24 11.78 1.66 -6.24
CA PHE A 24 12.06 3.00 -6.76
C PHE A 24 12.41 3.99 -5.63
N PRO A 25 13.34 4.94 -5.88
CA PRO A 25 13.60 6.06 -4.99
C PRO A 25 12.37 6.93 -4.73
N SER A 26 12.36 7.63 -3.61
CA SER A 26 11.20 8.41 -3.17
C SER A 26 10.85 9.62 -4.03
N ASN A 27 11.79 10.09 -4.85
CA ASN A 27 11.61 11.19 -5.78
C ASN A 27 11.17 10.74 -7.18
N THR A 28 11.03 9.43 -7.43
CA THR A 28 10.58 8.92 -8.73
C THR A 28 9.13 9.33 -8.97
N PRO A 29 8.84 10.11 -10.04
CA PRO A 29 7.46 10.49 -10.35
C PRO A 29 6.64 9.29 -10.85
N LEU A 30 5.32 9.42 -10.88
CA LEU A 30 4.42 8.33 -11.31
C LEU A 30 4.59 7.96 -12.79
N LEU A 31 4.76 8.96 -13.65
CA LEU A 31 4.87 8.80 -15.11
C LEU A 31 5.98 7.83 -15.57
N PRO A 32 7.21 7.87 -15.02
CA PRO A 32 8.26 6.92 -15.41
C PRO A 32 8.19 5.56 -14.70
N MET A 33 7.28 5.34 -13.74
CA MET A 33 7.22 4.04 -13.07
C MET A 33 6.56 3.01 -13.98
N PRO A 34 7.13 1.78 -14.08
CA PRO A 34 6.55 0.72 -14.87
C PRO A 34 5.15 0.40 -14.34
N MET A 35 4.18 0.40 -15.25
CA MET A 35 2.84 -0.08 -14.98
C MET A 35 2.86 -1.60 -15.07
N ARG A 36 2.41 -2.26 -14.01
CA ARG A 36 2.42 -3.71 -13.90
C ARG A 36 1.02 -4.22 -13.65
N THR A 37 0.76 -5.45 -14.10
CA THR A 37 -0.53 -6.09 -13.85
C THR A 37 -0.65 -6.44 -12.36
N GLY A 38 -1.87 -6.49 -11.85
CA GLY A 38 -2.12 -6.94 -10.49
C GLY A 38 -1.58 -8.34 -10.20
N SER A 39 -1.68 -9.24 -11.17
CA SER A 39 -1.16 -10.61 -11.07
C SER A 39 0.36 -10.65 -10.91
N ASP A 40 1.10 -9.85 -11.67
CA ASP A 40 2.56 -9.79 -11.55
C ASP A 40 2.98 -9.29 -10.16
N VAL A 41 2.27 -8.27 -9.65
CA VAL A 41 2.50 -7.74 -8.31
C VAL A 41 2.09 -8.73 -7.23
N ALA A 42 1.03 -9.53 -7.43
CA ALA A 42 0.64 -10.57 -6.49
C ALA A 42 1.72 -11.66 -6.35
N ILE A 43 2.36 -12.04 -7.46
CA ILE A 43 3.49 -12.97 -7.49
C ILE A 43 4.71 -12.35 -6.78
N GLU A 44 5.04 -11.10 -7.09
CA GLU A 44 6.10 -10.34 -6.41
C GLU A 44 5.88 -10.29 -4.89
N LEU A 45 4.65 -10.05 -4.45
CA LEU A 45 4.29 -9.98 -3.04
C LEU A 45 4.18 -11.35 -2.37
N GLY A 46 4.29 -12.44 -3.11
CA GLY A 46 4.21 -13.81 -2.59
C GLY A 46 2.85 -14.12 -1.97
N GLY A 47 1.77 -13.63 -2.59
CA GLY A 47 0.39 -13.84 -2.11
C GLY A 47 -0.05 -12.92 -0.97
N ARG A 48 0.76 -11.90 -0.60
CA ARG A 48 0.37 -10.91 0.41
C ARG A 48 -0.59 -9.86 -0.15
N PHE A 49 -1.43 -9.34 0.74
CA PHE A 49 -2.35 -8.25 0.44
C PHE A 49 -1.65 -6.89 0.44
N LEU A 50 -2.25 -5.95 -0.28
CA LEU A 50 -1.94 -4.53 -0.19
C LEU A 50 -2.87 -3.87 0.83
N LEU A 51 -2.30 -3.00 1.65
CA LEU A 51 -2.95 -2.32 2.76
C LEU A 51 -3.22 -0.87 2.39
N ARG A 52 -4.48 -0.46 2.49
CA ARG A 52 -4.91 0.94 2.34
C ARG A 52 -5.38 1.48 3.69
N TYR A 53 -4.60 2.38 4.27
CA TYR A 53 -4.91 3.04 5.54
C TYR A 53 -5.95 4.15 5.36
N LEU A 54 -7.02 4.11 6.14
CA LEU A 54 -8.18 4.99 6.02
C LEU A 54 -8.49 5.74 7.32
N LEU A 55 -9.08 6.91 7.11
CA LEU A 55 -9.72 7.68 8.19
C LEU A 55 -11.03 7.03 8.60
N ARG A 56 -11.37 7.10 9.88
CA ARG A 56 -12.66 6.67 10.43
C ARG A 56 -13.87 7.28 9.72
N LYS A 57 -13.76 8.49 9.19
CA LYS A 57 -14.88 9.13 8.47
C LYS A 57 -15.00 8.70 7.00
N ARG A 58 -13.99 8.01 6.44
CA ARG A 58 -13.92 7.69 5.01
C ARG A 58 -14.05 6.21 4.67
N TYR A 59 -14.10 5.31 5.65
CA TYR A 59 -14.13 3.86 5.36
C TYR A 59 -15.35 3.42 4.52
N TRP A 60 -16.51 4.07 4.69
CA TRP A 60 -17.72 3.78 3.92
C TRP A 60 -17.59 4.09 2.42
N GLN A 61 -16.73 5.05 2.06
CA GLN A 61 -16.59 5.52 0.67
C GLN A 61 -15.94 4.49 -0.25
N PHE A 62 -15.25 3.50 0.32
CA PHE A 62 -14.52 2.46 -0.43
C PHE A 62 -15.26 1.12 -0.47
N THR A 63 -16.55 1.12 -0.15
CA THR A 63 -17.39 -0.09 -0.19
C THR A 63 -17.54 -0.64 -1.61
N GLY A 64 -17.72 0.24 -2.59
CA GLY A 64 -17.81 -0.10 -4.02
C GLY A 64 -16.48 -0.09 -4.77
N GLY A 65 -15.34 0.00 -4.08
CA GLY A 65 -14.05 0.29 -4.70
C GLY A 65 -13.80 1.79 -4.86
N SER A 66 -12.85 2.15 -5.71
CA SER A 66 -12.51 3.54 -6.02
C SER A 66 -11.93 3.63 -7.44
N SER A 67 -12.31 4.66 -8.18
CA SER A 67 -11.71 5.02 -9.49
C SER A 67 -10.62 6.09 -9.39
N GLN A 68 -10.37 6.61 -8.18
CA GLN A 68 -9.35 7.63 -7.93
C GLN A 68 -8.01 7.00 -7.60
N LEU A 69 -6.92 7.73 -7.88
CA LEU A 69 -5.56 7.42 -7.47
C LEU A 69 -5.48 7.02 -5.99
N GLN A 70 -4.94 5.83 -5.71
CA GLN A 70 -4.72 5.35 -4.34
C GLN A 70 -3.25 5.05 -4.07
N PHE A 71 -2.88 5.14 -2.80
CA PHE A 71 -1.56 4.79 -2.28
C PHE A 71 -1.73 3.68 -1.26
N VAL A 72 -1.05 2.56 -1.46
CA VAL A 72 -1.19 1.34 -0.66
C VAL A 72 0.18 0.81 -0.29
N THR A 73 0.25 -0.11 0.66
CA THR A 73 1.54 -0.64 1.15
C THR A 73 1.39 -2.11 1.52
N PRO A 74 2.40 -2.97 1.30
CA PRO A 74 2.36 -4.35 1.80
C PRO A 74 2.65 -4.42 3.30
N THR A 75 3.13 -3.32 3.90
CA THR A 75 3.69 -3.31 5.25
C THR A 75 2.64 -2.89 6.28
N PRO A 76 2.43 -3.68 7.36
CA PRO A 76 1.61 -3.27 8.47
C PRO A 76 2.32 -2.19 9.30
N TYR A 77 1.58 -1.13 9.64
CA TYR A 77 2.02 0.02 10.43
C TYR A 77 1.02 0.28 11.55
N SER A 78 1.52 0.77 12.69
CA SER A 78 0.65 1.36 13.71
C SER A 78 -0.03 2.64 13.17
N PRO A 79 -1.16 3.09 13.76
CA PRO A 79 -1.87 4.28 13.27
C PRO A 79 -1.01 5.56 13.22
N SER A 80 -0.08 5.71 14.16
CA SER A 80 0.84 6.85 14.25
C SER A 80 1.98 6.76 13.23
N GLU A 81 2.47 5.56 12.95
CA GLU A 81 3.49 5.33 11.94
C GLU A 81 2.92 5.45 10.53
N ALA A 82 1.70 4.99 10.29
CA ALA A 82 1.04 5.13 8.98
C ALA A 82 0.97 6.60 8.51
N VAL A 83 0.82 7.55 9.44
CA VAL A 83 0.85 8.99 9.15
C VAL A 83 2.21 9.47 8.66
N THR A 84 3.28 8.97 9.25
CA THR A 84 4.64 9.44 8.99
C THR A 84 5.35 8.65 7.90
N TRP A 85 4.90 7.41 7.63
CA TRP A 85 5.62 6.46 6.76
C TRP A 85 4.97 6.26 5.40
N LEU A 86 3.76 6.78 5.21
CA LEU A 86 3.07 6.83 3.92
C LEU A 86 2.99 8.26 3.40
N ALA A 87 3.01 8.43 2.08
CA ALA A 87 2.84 9.74 1.43
C ALA A 87 1.37 10.19 1.49
N LEU A 88 0.86 10.47 2.68
CA LEU A 88 -0.54 10.85 2.91
C LEU A 88 -0.69 12.38 2.92
N PRO A 89 -1.76 12.92 2.30
CA PRO A 89 -1.98 14.37 2.23
C PRO A 89 -2.41 15.01 3.55
N ASN A 90 -2.72 14.22 4.57
CA ASN A 90 -3.23 14.73 5.86
C ASN A 90 -2.66 13.89 7.01
N PRO A 91 -2.00 14.52 8.00
CA PRO A 91 -1.33 13.84 9.12
C PRO A 91 -2.28 13.31 10.21
N THR A 92 -3.57 13.17 9.92
CA THR A 92 -4.54 12.58 10.86
C THR A 92 -4.36 11.07 10.94
N LEU A 93 -4.46 10.51 12.17
CA LEU A 93 -4.39 9.07 12.42
C LEU A 93 -5.31 8.26 11.52
N ARG A 94 -4.79 7.14 11.01
CA ARG A 94 -5.52 6.19 10.17
C ARG A 94 -5.83 4.95 11.00
N GLU A 95 -7.03 4.87 11.52
CA GLU A 95 -7.46 3.84 12.48
C GLU A 95 -8.01 2.57 11.80
N PHE A 96 -8.14 2.56 10.47
CA PHE A 96 -8.70 1.44 9.72
C PHE A 96 -7.81 1.07 8.54
N VAL A 97 -7.75 -0.22 8.19
CA VAL A 97 -6.91 -0.72 7.09
C VAL A 97 -7.65 -1.66 6.16
N LEU A 98 -7.76 -1.28 4.89
CA LEU A 98 -8.40 -2.09 3.86
C LEU A 98 -7.38 -3.03 3.25
N PHE A 99 -7.70 -4.33 3.29
CA PHE A 99 -6.94 -5.38 2.63
C PHE A 99 -7.42 -5.51 1.18
N LEU A 100 -6.49 -5.34 0.27
CA LEU A 100 -6.70 -5.42 -1.17
C LEU A 100 -5.92 -6.61 -1.73
N ASP A 101 -6.61 -7.46 -2.47
CA ASP A 101 -6.02 -8.49 -3.30
C ASP A 101 -5.40 -7.84 -4.55
N PRO A 102 -4.06 -7.83 -4.69
CA PRO A 102 -3.40 -7.26 -5.85
C PRO A 102 -3.82 -7.94 -7.17
N SER A 103 -4.15 -9.23 -7.17
CA SER A 103 -4.51 -9.97 -8.40
C SER A 103 -5.77 -9.44 -9.09
N GLN A 104 -6.62 -8.73 -8.33
CA GLN A 104 -7.88 -8.17 -8.81
C GLN A 104 -7.74 -6.71 -9.28
N ILE A 105 -6.54 -6.14 -9.24
CA ILE A 105 -6.28 -4.75 -9.63
C ILE A 105 -5.66 -4.71 -11.02
N SER A 106 -6.21 -3.89 -11.91
CA SER A 106 -5.77 -3.82 -13.31
C SER A 106 -4.32 -3.37 -13.45
N VAL A 107 -3.98 -2.26 -12.77
CA VAL A 107 -2.69 -1.58 -12.91
C VAL A 107 -2.17 -1.17 -11.54
N ILE A 108 -0.93 -1.54 -11.27
CA ILE A 108 -0.19 -1.18 -10.06
C ILE A 108 1.19 -0.65 -10.47
N CYS A 109 1.61 0.46 -9.85
CA CYS A 109 2.94 1.04 -9.98
C CYS A 109 3.71 0.94 -8.64
N GLY A 110 5.04 1.01 -8.70
CA GLY A 110 5.91 0.85 -7.52
C GLY A 110 6.55 -0.54 -7.47
N PRO A 111 7.10 -0.99 -6.33
CA PRO A 111 7.15 -0.30 -5.05
C PRO A 111 8.06 0.93 -5.08
N ARG A 112 7.70 1.98 -4.34
CA ARG A 112 8.50 3.20 -4.17
C ARG A 112 8.75 3.45 -2.68
N ARG A 113 9.94 3.94 -2.32
CA ARG A 113 10.19 4.44 -0.96
C ARG A 113 9.42 5.73 -0.70
N VAL A 114 8.89 5.89 0.51
CA VAL A 114 8.17 7.12 0.88
C VAL A 114 9.17 8.19 1.30
N ARG A 115 9.05 9.39 0.71
CA ARG A 115 9.96 10.52 0.99
C ARG A 115 9.78 10.98 2.44
N LEU A 116 10.89 11.13 3.19
CA LEU A 116 10.91 11.48 4.62
C LEU A 116 10.23 10.47 5.55
N GLY A 117 9.60 9.43 4.99
CA GLY A 117 9.01 8.31 5.73
C GLY A 117 9.94 7.11 5.76
N GLY A 118 9.54 6.09 6.53
CA GLY A 118 10.25 4.81 6.61
C GLY A 118 9.61 3.69 5.80
N GLY A 119 8.58 4.00 5.00
CA GLY A 119 7.72 2.98 4.38
C GLY A 119 7.93 2.76 2.89
N LEU A 120 7.34 1.67 2.41
CA LEU A 120 7.14 1.35 1.00
C LEU A 120 5.70 1.66 0.58
N GLU A 121 5.54 2.18 -0.63
CA GLU A 121 4.22 2.40 -1.22
C GLU A 121 4.13 1.84 -2.65
N TYR A 122 2.95 1.30 -2.94
CA TYR A 122 2.47 1.01 -4.28
C TYR A 122 1.38 2.02 -4.62
N ILE A 123 1.26 2.30 -5.91
CA ILE A 123 0.34 3.32 -6.41
C ILE A 123 -0.65 2.64 -7.34
N LEU A 124 -1.93 2.90 -7.11
CA LEU A 124 -3.03 2.40 -7.93
C LEU A 124 -3.53 3.58 -8.77
N PRO A 125 -3.00 3.80 -10.00
CA PRO A 125 -3.31 5.00 -10.79
C PRO A 125 -4.80 5.12 -11.12
N GLN A 126 -5.49 3.99 -11.29
CA GLN A 126 -6.92 3.91 -11.62
C GLN A 126 -7.78 3.48 -10.42
N GLY A 127 -7.18 3.42 -9.22
CA GLY A 127 -7.82 2.90 -8.03
C GLY A 127 -7.98 1.37 -8.04
N PHE A 128 -9.07 0.86 -7.50
CA PHE A 128 -9.34 -0.58 -7.36
C PHE A 128 -10.83 -0.90 -7.45
N PRO A 129 -11.21 -2.06 -8.02
CA PRO A 129 -12.60 -2.49 -8.07
C PRO A 129 -13.10 -3.02 -6.72
N ALA A 130 -14.41 -3.14 -6.54
CA ALA A 130 -15.01 -3.73 -5.35
C ALA A 130 -14.54 -5.18 -5.10
N SER A 131 -14.27 -5.94 -6.16
CA SER A 131 -13.79 -7.33 -6.11
C SER A 131 -12.39 -7.47 -5.54
N ALA A 132 -11.57 -6.42 -5.57
CA ALA A 132 -10.23 -6.45 -5.00
C ALA A 132 -10.24 -6.43 -3.46
N ARG A 133 -11.39 -6.19 -2.83
CA ARG A 133 -11.45 -6.09 -1.36
C ARG A 133 -11.64 -7.47 -0.74
N LEU A 134 -10.94 -7.71 0.36
CA LEU A 134 -11.17 -8.90 1.17
C LEU A 134 -12.48 -8.80 1.98
N VAL A 135 -13.16 -9.93 2.17
CA VAL A 135 -14.36 -10.04 3.04
C VAL A 135 -13.97 -9.84 4.51
N GLY A 136 -14.77 -9.10 5.29
CA GLY A 136 -14.49 -8.81 6.72
C GLY A 136 -14.11 -7.35 7.05
N TRP A 137 -14.36 -6.42 6.12
CA TRP A 137 -14.07 -4.99 6.22
C TRP A 137 -15.14 -4.18 6.99
N PRO A 138 -14.77 -3.13 7.79
CA PRO A 138 -13.43 -2.60 8.05
C PRO A 138 -12.71 -3.18 9.28
N VAL A 139 -11.39 -3.33 9.17
CA VAL A 139 -10.51 -3.84 10.25
C VAL A 139 -9.88 -2.67 11.00
N PRO A 140 -10.08 -2.53 12.32
CA PRO A 140 -9.39 -1.52 13.12
C PRO A 140 -7.90 -1.86 13.23
N VAL A 141 -7.06 -0.83 13.15
CA VAL A 141 -5.62 -0.93 13.39
C VAL A 141 -5.40 -0.80 14.90
N VAL A 142 -4.83 -1.84 15.52
CA VAL A 142 -4.54 -1.92 16.97
C VAL A 142 -3.14 -1.37 17.26
#